data_AF-A0A9D4EYG4-F1
#
_entry.id   AF-A0A9D4EYG4-F1
#
_cell.length_a   1.000
_cell.length_b   1.000
_cell.length_c   1.000
_cell.angle_alpha   90.00
_cell.angle_beta   90.00
_cell.angle_gamma   90.00
#
_symmetry.space_group_name_H-M   'P 1'
#
loop_
_entity.id
_entity.type
_entity.pdbx_description
1 polymer ?
#
loop_
_entity_poly.entity_id
_entity_poly.type
_entity_poly.pdbx_seq_one_letter_code
_entity_poly.pdbx_strand_id
1 'polypeptide(L)'
;MDAHFEATIGIAFEETELPSVVVATIGIAFEEKELPSVVVATIGIAFEETELPSLVVATIGIVLEETELPSDVVATFGIAF
;
A
#
# COMPACT_ATOMS: atom_id res chain seq x y z
N MET A 1 -7.88 -11.01 -15.02
CA MET A 1 -6.70 -10.69 -14.21
C MET A 1 -6.78 -11.54 -12.96
N ASP A 2 -5.76 -12.35 -12.71
CA ASP A 2 -5.55 -12.96 -11.40
C ASP A 2 -5.03 -11.85 -10.48
N ALA A 3 -5.79 -11.48 -9.46
CA ALA A 3 -5.34 -10.55 -8.43
C ALA A 3 -4.55 -11.34 -7.38
N HIS A 4 -3.35 -10.87 -7.05
CA HIS A 4 -2.58 -11.45 -5.94
C HIS A 4 -3.12 -10.90 -4.62
N PHE A 5 -3.32 -11.76 -3.62
CA PHE A 5 -3.76 -11.37 -2.28
C PHE A 5 -2.73 -11.86 -1.26
N GLU A 6 -2.17 -10.92 -0.51
CA GLU A 6 -1.23 -11.20 0.58
C GLU A 6 -1.75 -10.64 1.91
N ALA A 7 -1.57 -11.41 2.98
CA ALA A 7 -1.94 -10.99 4.33
C ALA A 7 -0.86 -11.37 5.36
N THR A 8 -0.36 -10.38 6.09
CA THR A 8 0.78 -10.53 7.01
C THR A 8 0.48 -9.94 8.39
N ILE A 9 0.95 -10.63 9.45
CA ILE A 9 0.97 -10.11 10.83
C ILE A 9 2.43 -10.02 11.27
N GLY A 10 2.90 -8.82 11.62
CA GLY A 10 4.28 -8.55 12.00
C GLY A 10 4.91 -7.51 11.10
N ILE A 11 6.04 -7.84 10.48
CA ILE A 11 6.76 -6.95 9.57
C ILE A 11 6.66 -7.54 8.16
N ALA A 12 6.15 -6.74 7.22
CA ALA A 12 6.04 -7.07 5.81
C ALA A 12 6.97 -6.17 4.98
N PHE A 13 7.62 -6.77 3.98
CA PHE A 13 8.37 -6.08 2.95
C PHE A 13 7.91 -6.67 1.62
N GLU A 14 7.35 -5.85 0.75
CA GLU A 14 6.85 -6.29 -0.54
C GLU A 14 7.33 -5.35 -1.66
N GLU A 15 7.98 -5.95 -2.64
CA GLU A 15 8.34 -5.34 -3.92
C GLU A 15 7.65 -6.17 -5.00
N THR A 16 6.79 -5.58 -5.84
CA THR A 16 5.97 -6.36 -6.79
C THR A 16 5.76 -5.68 -8.14
N GLU A 17 5.89 -6.47 -9.20
CA GLU A 17 5.63 -6.12 -10.62
C GLU A 17 4.49 -6.98 -11.24
N LEU A 18 3.29 -7.00 -10.62
CA LEU A 18 2.09 -7.73 -11.07
C LEU A 18 0.95 -6.79 -11.50
N PRO A 19 0.07 -7.20 -12.43
CA PRO A 19 -0.99 -6.33 -12.97
C PRO A 19 -2.03 -5.86 -11.94
N SER A 20 -2.19 -6.53 -10.80
CA SER A 20 -3.06 -6.11 -9.69
C SER A 20 -2.73 -6.88 -8.41
N VAL A 21 -2.63 -6.16 -7.29
CA VAL A 21 -2.31 -6.72 -5.97
C VAL A 21 -3.22 -6.12 -4.89
N VAL A 22 -3.61 -6.95 -3.92
CA VAL A 22 -4.26 -6.55 -2.68
C VAL A 22 -3.40 -7.00 -1.50
N VAL A 23 -2.99 -6.05 -0.66
CA VAL A 23 -2.11 -6.30 0.48
C VAL A 23 -2.83 -5.93 1.77
N ALA A 24 -2.74 -6.79 2.78
CA ALA A 24 -3.26 -6.54 4.11
C ALA A 24 -2.22 -6.82 5.21
N THR A 25 -1.77 -5.77 5.91
CA THR A 25 -0.75 -5.91 6.96
C THR A 25 -1.25 -5.45 8.32
N ILE A 26 -0.98 -6.23 9.36
CA ILE A 26 -1.11 -5.81 10.76
C ILE A 26 0.30 -5.73 11.37
N GLY A 27 0.78 -4.52 11.61
CA GLY A 27 2.12 -4.27 12.15
C GLY A 27 2.86 -3.19 11.36
N ILE A 28 4.03 -3.53 10.81
CA ILE A 28 4.85 -2.60 10.02
C ILE A 28 4.90 -3.09 8.58
N ALA A 29 4.53 -2.25 7.63
CA ALA A 29 4.57 -2.52 6.20
C ALA A 29 5.55 -1.56 5.50
N PHE A 30 6.34 -2.11 4.60
CA PHE A 30 7.15 -1.37 3.63
C PHE A 30 6.81 -1.90 2.24
N GLU A 31 6.31 -1.03 1.39
CA GLU A 31 5.82 -1.39 0.06
C GLU A 31 6.41 -0.45 -1.00
N GLU A 32 7.02 -1.05 -2.03
CA GLU A 32 7.52 -0.35 -3.22
C GLU A 32 6.89 -1.01 -4.45
N LYS A 33 6.14 -0.23 -5.25
CA LYS A 33 5.31 -0.80 -6.33
C LYS A 33 5.27 0.05 -7.59
N GLU A 34 5.38 -0.62 -8.75
CA GLU A 34 5.27 -0.05 -10.12
C GLU A 34 4.16 -0.76 -10.95
N LEU A 35 2.90 -0.59 -10.57
CA LEU A 35 1.73 -1.34 -11.08
C LEU A 35 0.60 -0.45 -11.63
N PRO A 36 -0.29 -0.96 -12.50
CA PRO A 36 -1.43 -0.17 -12.98
C PRO A 36 -2.56 0.02 -11.94
N SER A 37 -2.71 -0.87 -10.93
CA SER A 37 -3.74 -0.76 -9.88
C SER A 37 -3.42 -1.57 -8.63
N VAL A 38 -3.47 -0.93 -7.45
CA VAL A 38 -3.15 -1.55 -6.14
C VAL A 38 -4.16 -1.16 -5.07
N VAL A 39 -4.46 -2.10 -4.16
CA VAL A 39 -5.18 -1.82 -2.91
C VAL A 39 -4.32 -2.25 -1.72
N VAL A 40 -3.98 -1.31 -0.85
CA VAL A 40 -3.20 -1.55 0.37
C VAL A 40 -4.04 -1.25 1.60
N ALA A 41 -4.01 -2.17 2.58
CA ALA A 41 -4.66 -1.98 3.87
C ALA A 41 -3.70 -2.31 5.02
N THR A 42 -3.32 -1.29 5.79
CA THR A 42 -2.39 -1.46 6.91
C THR A 42 -3.00 -1.03 8.24
N ILE A 43 -2.84 -1.86 9.28
CA ILE A 43 -3.11 -1.49 10.67
C ILE A 43 -1.77 -1.44 11.39
N GLY A 44 -1.27 -0.23 11.67
CA GLY A 44 0.02 0.00 12.31
C GLY A 44 0.83 1.10 11.64
N ILE A 45 2.04 0.79 11.20
CA ILE A 45 2.93 1.73 10.50
C ILE A 45 3.09 1.27 9.06
N ALA A 46 2.82 2.16 8.11
CA ALA A 46 3.00 1.93 6.68
C ALA A 46 4.02 2.91 6.11
N PHE A 47 4.91 2.41 5.27
CA PHE A 47 5.80 3.17 4.41
C PHE A 47 5.52 2.70 2.98
N GLU A 48 5.12 3.63 2.12
CA GLU A 48 4.75 3.31 0.74
C GLU A 48 5.42 4.27 -0.24
N GLU A 49 6.04 3.69 -1.28
CA GLU A 49 6.58 4.42 -2.43
C GLU A 49 5.94 3.84 -3.70
N THR A 50 5.24 4.68 -4.46
CA THR A 50 4.39 4.22 -5.56
C THR A 50 4.43 5.14 -6.80
N GLU A 51 4.67 4.54 -7.97
CA GLU A 51 4.66 5.17 -9.30
C GLU A 51 3.60 4.52 -10.24
N LEU A 52 2.33 4.94 -10.15
CA LEU A 52 1.14 4.32 -10.73
C LEU A 52 0.15 5.33 -11.38
N PRO A 53 -0.82 4.85 -12.18
CA PRO A 53 -1.97 5.66 -12.60
C PRO A 53 -3.15 5.60 -11.60
N SER A 54 -3.26 4.56 -10.75
CA SER A 54 -4.32 4.45 -9.74
C SER A 54 -3.91 3.64 -8.52
N LEU A 55 -4.18 4.18 -7.33
CA LEU A 55 -3.84 3.61 -6.04
C LEU A 55 -4.99 3.81 -5.03
N VAL A 56 -5.20 2.82 -4.14
CA VAL A 56 -6.08 2.93 -2.98
C VAL A 56 -5.34 2.45 -1.74
N VAL A 57 -5.08 3.36 -0.80
CA VAL A 57 -4.43 3.06 0.47
C VAL A 57 -5.39 3.30 1.62
N ALA A 58 -5.49 2.34 2.53
CA ALA A 58 -6.25 2.45 3.77
C ALA A 58 -5.36 2.11 4.96
N THR A 59 -4.96 3.13 5.72
CA THR A 59 -4.08 2.94 6.88
C THR A 59 -4.76 3.35 8.17
N ILE A 60 -4.70 2.48 9.18
CA ILE A 60 -5.05 2.81 10.57
C ILE A 60 -3.75 2.88 11.37
N GLY A 61 -3.28 4.09 11.67
CA GLY A 61 -2.03 4.33 12.39
C GLY A 61 -1.16 5.39 11.73
N ILE A 62 0.12 5.09 11.52
CA ILE A 62 1.08 6.01 10.91
C ILE A 62 1.28 5.62 9.45
N VAL A 63 1.17 6.57 8.53
CA VAL A 63 1.56 6.39 7.12
C VAL A 63 2.62 7.42 6.73
N LEU A 64 3.61 6.96 5.97
CA LEU A 64 4.58 7.76 5.24
C LEU A 64 4.45 7.33 3.78
N GLU A 65 4.08 8.25 2.91
CA GLU A 65 3.73 7.94 1.53
C GLU A 65 4.42 8.90 0.57
N GLU A 66 5.09 8.35 -0.45
CA GLU A 66 5.64 9.09 -1.57
C GLU A 66 5.00 8.59 -2.87
N THR A 67 4.11 9.42 -3.44
CA THR A 67 3.33 9.09 -4.63
C THR A 67 3.50 10.13 -5.74
N GLU A 68 3.83 9.70 -6.95
CA GLU A 68 3.91 10.56 -8.16
C GLU A 68 2.78 10.27 -9.19
N LEU A 69 1.49 10.54 -8.88
CA LEU A 69 0.35 10.03 -9.68
C LEU A 69 -0.70 11.07 -10.13
N PRO A 70 -1.49 10.77 -11.19
CA PRO A 70 -2.64 11.59 -11.62
C PRO A 70 -3.97 11.32 -10.86
N SER A 71 -4.14 10.16 -10.24
CA SER A 71 -5.35 9.83 -9.45
C SER A 71 -5.07 8.85 -8.31
N ASP A 72 -5.45 9.26 -7.09
CA ASP A 72 -5.14 8.53 -5.86
C ASP A 72 -6.28 8.64 -4.83
N VAL A 73 -6.46 7.60 -4.01
CA VAL A 73 -7.41 7.59 -2.88
C VAL A 73 -6.73 7.03 -1.63
N VAL A 74 -6.31 7.95 -0.77
CA VAL A 74 -5.63 7.63 0.49
C VAL A 74 -6.57 7.93 1.65
N ALA A 75 -6.84 6.91 2.47
CA ALA A 75 -7.68 6.99 3.64
C ALA A 75 -6.88 6.62 4.89
N THR A 76 -6.39 7.63 5.60
CA THR A 76 -5.62 7.44 6.83
C THR A 76 -6.43 7.79 8.06
N PHE A 77 -6.56 6.83 8.97
CA PHE A 77 -7.03 7.03 10.33
C PHE A 77 -5.84 7.01 11.29
N GLY A 78 -5.23 8.18 11.46
CA GLY A 78 -4.09 8.37 12.35
C GLY A 78 -3.20 9.53 11.91
N ILE A 79 -1.89 9.32 11.84
CA ILE A 79 -0.91 10.35 11.46
C ILE A 79 -0.38 10.03 10.07
N ALA A 80 -0.52 10.97 9.14
CA ALA A 80 0.07 10.89 7.80
C ALA A 80 1.17 11.94 7.66
N PHE A 81 2.24 11.60 6.94
CA PHE A 81 3.40 12.45 6.68
C PHE A 81 3.71 12.50 5.20
#